data_AF-A0A7V7BC62-F1
#
_entry.id   AF-A0A7V7BC62-F1
#
_cell.length_a   1.000
_cell.length_b   1.000
_cell.length_c   1.000
_cell.angle_alpha   90.00
_cell.angle_beta   90.00
_cell.angle_gamma   90.00
#
_symmetry.space_group_name_H-M   'P 1'
#
loop_
_entity.id
_entity.type
_entity.pdbx_description
1 polymer ?
#
loop_
_entity_poly.entity_id
_entity_poly.type
_entity_poly.pdbx_seq_one_letter_code
_entity_poly.pdbx_strand_id
1 'polypeptide(L)' 'MRHSVFLTTKLVILISMFLLPFTVISENILIRFIAGSLLGMSLIIFLSFTAKVQSVFEKDKKY' A
#
# COMPACT_ATOMS: atom_id res chain seq x y z
N MET A 1 -1.52 20.29 -5.97
CA MET A 1 -0.38 19.55 -5.40
C MET A 1 -0.79 18.28 -4.64
N ARG A 2 -1.65 18.32 -3.62
CA ARG A 2 -1.97 17.12 -2.78
C ARG A 2 -2.54 15.91 -3.55
N HIS A 3 -3.40 16.12 -4.55
CA HIS A 3 -3.95 15.02 -5.37
C HIS A 3 -2.85 14.22 -6.09
N SER A 4 -1.81 14.90 -6.60
CA SER A 4 -0.66 14.23 -7.23
C SER A 4 0.09 13.35 -6.23
N VAL A 5 0.22 13.80 -4.97
CA VAL A 5 0.89 13.02 -3.91
C VAL A 5 0.09 11.75 -3.59
N PHE A 6 -1.23 11.84 -3.45
CA PHE A 6 -2.08 10.66 -3.23
C PHE A 6 -2.02 9.66 -4.39
N LEU A 7 -1.99 10.16 -5.62
CA LEU A 7 -1.84 9.32 -6.81
C LEU A 7 -0.48 8.61 -6.84
N THR A 8 0.61 9.33 -6.53
CA THR A 8 1.95 8.74 -6.42
C THR A 8 2.02 7.69 -5.31
N THR A 9 1.52 7.98 -4.11
CA THR A 9 1.49 7.02 -3.00
C THR A 9 0.71 5.76 -3.35
N LYS A 10 -0.45 5.90 -4.01
CA LYS A 10 -1.25 4.76 -4.49
C LYS A 10 -0.46 3.90 -5.48
N LEU A 11 0.24 4.52 -6.42
CA LEU A 11 1.09 3.83 -7.41
C LEU A 11 2.25 3.09 -6.75
N VAL A 12 2.94 3.73 -5.79
CA VAL A 12 4.05 3.14 -5.05
C VAL A 12 3.58 1.91 -4.26
N ILE A 13 2.42 1.97 -3.61
CA ILE A 13 1.84 0.82 -2.89
C ILE A 13 1.51 -0.32 -3.87
N LEU A 14 0.96 0.00 -5.04
CA LEU A 14 0.64 -0.99 -6.07
C LEU A 14 1.88 -1.72 -6.60
N ILE A 15 2.93 -0.96 -6.90
CA ILE A 15 4.22 -1.49 -7.38
C ILE A 15 4.88 -2.33 -6.28
N SER A 16 4.84 -1.86 -5.03
CA SER A 16 5.36 -2.60 -3.88
C SER A 16 4.65 -3.94 -3.69
N MET A 17 3.32 -3.97 -3.87
CA MET A 17 2.53 -5.20 -3.77
C MET A 17 2.88 -6.21 -4.88
N PHE A 18 3.20 -5.73 -6.08
CA PHE A 18 3.67 -6.57 -7.19
C PHE A 18 5.10 -7.11 -6.99
N LEU A 19 5.97 -6.33 -6.35
CA LEU A 19 7.37 -6.71 -6.09
C LEU A 19 7.53 -7.67 -4.91
N LEU A 20 6.56 -7.73 -3.99
CA LEU A 20 6.59 -8.62 -2.81
C LEU A 20 6.96 -10.09 -3.08
N PRO A 21 6.36 -10.78 -4.08
CA PRO A 21 6.74 -12.16 -4.38
C PRO A 21 8.20 -12.31 -4.85
N PHE A 22 8.83 -11.25 -5.35
CA PHE A 22 10.21 -11.26 -5.82
C PHE A 22 11.21 -10.90 -4.70
N THR A 23 10.80 -10.16 -3.68
CA THR A 23 11.67 -9.76 -2.56
C THR A 23 11.76 -10.83 -1.47
N VAL A 24 10.75 -11.67 -1.30
CA VAL A 24 10.79 -12.74 -0.28
C VAL A 24 11.54 -13.96 -0.82
N ILE A 25 12.87 -13.81 -0.92
CA ILE A 25 13.81 -14.88 -1.26
C ILE A 25 14.16 -15.62 0.04
N SER A 26 13.27 -16.51 0.46
CA SER A 26 13.53 -17.47 1.54
C SER A 26 13.34 -18.88 1.00
N GLU A 27 14.28 -19.77 1.31
CA GLU A 27 14.20 -21.19 0.94
C GLU A 27 13.00 -21.88 1.59
N ASN A 28 12.52 -21.36 2.73
CA ASN A 28 11.44 -22.00 3.47
C ASN A 28 10.06 -21.47 3.03
N ILE A 29 9.26 -22.34 2.40
CA ILE A 29 7.95 -22.00 1.81
C ILE A 29 6.97 -21.37 2.83
N LEU A 30 7.02 -21.83 4.08
CA LEU A 30 6.13 -21.40 5.15
C LEU A 30 6.46 -19.98 5.62
N ILE A 31 7.76 -19.67 5.74
CA ILE A 31 8.23 -18.31 6.06
C ILE A 31 7.89 -17.36 4.91
N ARG A 32 8.07 -17.80 3.66
CA ARG A 32 7.69 -17.00 2.48
C ARG A 32 6.21 -16.65 2.48
N PHE A 33 5.36 -17.62 2.82
CA PHE A 33 3.92 -17.41 2.88
C PHE A 33 3.51 -16.44 3.99
N ILE A 34 4.04 -16.60 5.21
CA ILE A 34 3.71 -15.71 6.34
C ILE A 34 4.22 -14.30 6.09
N ALA A 35 5.47 -14.14 5.66
CA ALA A 35 6.07 -12.84 5.40
C ALA A 35 5.37 -12.10 4.23
N GLY A 36 5.12 -12.81 3.13
CA GLY A 36 4.39 -12.25 1.99
C GLY A 36 2.95 -11.85 2.34
N SER A 37 2.26 -12.66 3.16
CA SER A 37 0.90 -12.35 3.62
C SER A 37 0.88 -11.14 4.55
N LEU A 38 1.81 -11.06 5.51
CA LEU A 38 1.91 -9.95 6.46
C LEU A 38 2.21 -8.63 5.74
N LEU A 39 3.14 -8.65 4.79
CA LEU A 39 3.49 -7.48 3.97
C LEU A 39 2.36 -7.11 3.00
N GLY A 40 1.66 -8.08 2.42
CA GLY A 40 0.50 -7.81 1.57
C GLY A 40 -0.64 -7.15 2.35
N MET A 41 -0.97 -7.67 3.54
CA MET A 41 -2.00 -7.09 4.41
C MET A 41 -1.63 -5.66 4.85
N SER A 42 -0.36 -5.42 5.21
CA SER A 42 0.06 -4.08 5.64
C SER A 42 -0.09 -3.05 4.51
N LEU A 43 0.26 -3.40 3.27
CA LEU A 43 0.05 -2.54 2.10
C LEU A 43 -1.44 -2.25 1.82
N ILE A 44 -2.32 -3.25 1.97
CA ILE A 44 -3.77 -3.07 1.81
C ILE A 44 -4.33 -2.10 2.88
N ILE A 45 -3.89 -2.24 4.12
CA ILE A 45 -4.26 -1.34 5.22
C ILE A 45 -3.76 0.07 4.91
N PHE A 46 -2.52 0.22 4.43
CA PHE A 46 -1.93 1.51 4.09
C PHE A 46 -2.65 2.18 2.92
N LEU A 47 -3.09 1.41 1.92
CA LEU A 47 -3.89 1.89 0.80
C LEU A 47 -5.23 2.43 1.27
N SER A 48 -5.91 1.68 2.13
CA SER A 48 -7.20 2.05 2.72
C SER A 48 -7.07 3.30 3.58
N PHE A 49 -5.99 3.41 4.36
CA PHE A 49 -5.67 4.60 5.14
C PHE A 49 -5.45 5.81 4.24
N THR A 50 -4.64 5.67 3.20
CA THR A 50 -4.35 6.74 2.23
C THR A 50 -5.62 7.24 1.56
N ALA A 51 -6.53 6.34 1.16
CA ALA A 51 -7.83 6.69 0.60
C ALA A 51 -8.73 7.44 1.59
N LYS A 52 -8.76 6.98 2.86
CA LYS A 52 -9.53 7.65 3.91
C LYS A 52 -9.02 9.06 4.16
N VAL A 53 -7.70 9.24 4.28
CA VAL A 53 -7.05 10.54 4.46
C VAL A 53 -7.31 11.45 3.26
N GLN A 54 -7.20 10.94 2.02
CA GLN A 54 -7.54 11.70 0.82
C GLN A 54 -8.98 12.25 0.89
N SER A 55 -9.95 11.40 1.24
CA SER A 55 -11.36 11.81 1.31
C SER A 55 -11.63 12.89 2.35
N VAL A 56 -10.93 12.88 3.49
CA VAL A 56 -11.04 13.92 4.53
C VAL A 56 -10.50 15.25 4.00
N PHE A 57 -9.32 15.25 3.39
CA PHE A 57 -8.73 16.46 2.81
C PHE A 57 -9.53 17.04 1.64
N GLU A 58 -10.22 16.19 0.89
CA GLU A 58 -11.06 16.62 -0.25
C GLU A 58 -12.40 17.20 0.23
N LYS A 59 -12.93 16.71 1.37
CA LYS A 59 -14.09 17.29 2.07
C LYS A 59 -13.82 18.66 2.67
N ASP A 60 -12.64 18.86 3.26
CA ASP A 60 -12.21 20.12 3.87
C ASP A 60 -12.14 21.28 2.87
N LYS A 61 -11.96 20.97 1.58
CA LYS A 61 -11.82 21.97 0.51
C LYS A 61 -13.14 22.57 0.03
N LYS A 62 -14.28 22.07 0.53
CA LYS A 62 -15.63 22.46 0.09
C LYS A 62 -16.29 23.49 1.02
N TYR A 63 -15.58 23.96 2.04
CA TYR A 63 -15.99 25.05 2.93
C TYR A 63 -15.05 26.25 2.77
#